data_AF-A0AA97M077-F1
#
_entry.id   AF-A0AA97M077-F1
#
_cell.length_a   1.000
_cell.length_b   1.000
_cell.length_c   1.000
_cell.angle_alpha   90.00
_cell.angle_beta   90.00
_cell.angle_gamma   90.00
#
_symmetry.space_group_name_H-M   'P 1'
#
loop_
_entity.id
_entity.type
_entity.pdbx_description
1 polymer ?
#
loop_
_entity_poly.entity_id
_entity_poly.type
_entity_poly.pdbx_seq_one_letter_code
_entity_poly.pdbx_strand_id
1 'polypeptide(L)'
;MKPKAVRSRDTSKVLAESEEHGGHDLPESSQVSGLAAVLLALHDAGKTSGAFERQVKEVLMTRQKRANAPRSTSRTRKVSISMPEDLSAAIRERVRPGGLSSYVTEAVARQLELDLLADLSDLLEDEYGPVSEEALAEAEAAWPDAD
;
A
#
# COMPACT_ATOMS: atom_id res chain seq x y z
N MET A 1 59.76 -5.91 -24.07
CA MET A 1 59.80 -7.28 -23.52
C MET A 1 58.42 -7.92 -23.68
N LYS A 2 58.32 -9.08 -24.34
CA LYS A 2 57.19 -10.02 -24.21
C LYS A 2 57.59 -11.09 -23.19
N PRO A 3 56.64 -11.63 -22.42
CA PRO A 3 56.19 -13.01 -22.65
C PRO A 3 54.69 -13.18 -22.34
N LYS A 4 53.99 -14.30 -22.53
CA LYS A 4 53.98 -15.48 -23.42
C LYS A 4 52.72 -16.24 -22.95
N ALA A 5 52.01 -16.86 -23.90
CA ALA A 5 50.73 -17.53 -23.71
C ALA A 5 50.77 -18.80 -22.81
N VAL A 6 49.59 -19.45 -22.72
CA VAL A 6 49.30 -20.85 -22.30
C VAL A 6 48.88 -20.93 -20.81
N ARG A 7 47.73 -21.48 -20.41
CA ARG A 7 47.25 -22.86 -20.67
C ARG A 7 45.78 -23.04 -20.26
N SER A 8 45.03 -23.72 -21.12
CA SER A 8 43.75 -24.37 -20.80
C SER A 8 43.93 -25.45 -19.73
N ARG A 9 42.97 -25.59 -18.81
CA ARG A 9 42.75 -26.81 -18.04
C ARG A 9 41.26 -27.05 -17.91
N ASP A 10 40.76 -27.93 -18.76
CA ASP A 10 39.68 -28.85 -18.42
C ASP A 10 40.05 -29.59 -17.12
N THR A 11 39.15 -29.53 -16.15
CA THR A 11 39.11 -30.50 -15.06
C THR A 11 37.69 -31.02 -14.97
N SER A 12 37.39 -31.97 -15.86
CA SER A 12 36.31 -32.91 -15.62
C SER A 12 36.53 -33.63 -14.30
N LYS A 13 35.44 -33.76 -13.53
CA LYS A 13 35.09 -34.93 -12.71
C LYS A 13 35.84 -35.07 -11.37
N VAL A 14 35.14 -34.71 -10.29
CA VAL A 14 35.17 -35.47 -9.04
C VAL A 14 33.74 -35.62 -8.53
N LEU A 15 33.40 -36.88 -8.23
CA LEU A 15 32.16 -37.42 -7.70
C LEU A 15 31.99 -37.11 -6.19
N ALA A 16 30.80 -37.45 -5.69
CA ALA A 16 30.36 -37.66 -4.30
C ALA A 16 29.67 -36.43 -3.68
N GLU A 17 28.33 -36.41 -3.58
CA GLU A 17 27.45 -37.21 -2.68
C GLU A 17 27.48 -36.73 -1.23
N SER A 18 26.26 -36.75 -0.66
CA SER A 18 25.89 -36.58 0.75
C SER A 18 25.76 -35.14 1.26
N GLU A 19 24.52 -34.64 1.37
CA GLU A 19 23.66 -34.72 2.59
C GLU A 19 24.11 -33.69 3.63
N GLU A 20 23.31 -32.88 4.30
CA GLU A 20 21.88 -32.62 4.33
C GLU A 20 21.69 -31.40 5.28
N HIS A 21 20.50 -30.79 5.24
CA HIS A 21 19.86 -30.02 6.32
C HIS A 21 20.31 -28.59 6.66
N GLY A 22 19.40 -27.65 6.40
CA GLY A 22 19.38 -26.30 6.96
C GLY A 22 18.28 -25.45 6.33
N GLY A 23 17.04 -25.73 6.69
CA GLY A 23 15.84 -25.13 6.10
C GLY A 23 15.77 -23.61 6.27
N HIS A 24 15.37 -22.96 5.19
CA HIS A 24 14.72 -21.65 5.25
C HIS A 24 13.41 -21.78 4.49
N ASP A 25 12.33 -21.86 5.27
CA ASP A 25 10.96 -21.98 4.82
C ASP A 25 10.57 -20.62 4.20
N LEU A 26 10.58 -20.55 2.86
CA LEU A 26 9.94 -19.46 2.12
C LEU A 26 8.55 -19.95 1.74
N PRO A 27 7.47 -19.30 2.19
CA PRO A 27 6.15 -19.66 1.72
C PRO A 27 5.97 -19.07 0.30
N GLU A 28 5.18 -19.77 -0.52
CA GLU A 28 4.37 -19.17 -1.60
C GLU A 28 4.94 -18.97 -3.03
N SER A 29 5.63 -19.94 -3.62
CA SER A 29 5.72 -20.01 -5.10
C SER A 29 4.65 -20.90 -5.74
N SER A 30 4.12 -21.90 -5.01
CA SER A 30 3.11 -22.83 -5.54
C SER A 30 1.68 -22.25 -5.53
N GLN A 31 1.35 -21.41 -4.53
CA GLN A 31 0.01 -20.83 -4.40
C GLN A 31 -0.29 -19.81 -5.50
N VAL A 32 0.69 -18.96 -5.86
CA VAL A 32 0.55 -17.94 -6.91
C VAL A 32 0.38 -18.58 -8.29
N SER A 33 1.06 -19.69 -8.55
CA SER A 33 0.94 -20.42 -9.82
C SER A 33 -0.41 -21.17 -9.93
N GLY A 34 -0.93 -21.69 -8.83
CA GLY A 34 -2.26 -22.32 -8.79
C GLY A 34 -3.37 -21.30 -9.03
N LEU A 35 -3.25 -20.11 -8.43
CA LEU A 35 -4.22 -19.04 -8.59
C LEU A 35 -4.20 -18.46 -10.02
N ALA A 36 -3.02 -18.34 -10.64
CA ALA A 36 -2.89 -17.97 -12.05
C ALA A 36 -3.53 -18.99 -13.00
N ALA A 37 -3.37 -20.29 -12.73
CA ALA A 37 -4.01 -21.36 -13.52
C ALA A 37 -5.53 -21.36 -13.36
N VAL A 38 -6.04 -21.11 -12.15
CA VAL A 38 -7.47 -20.95 -11.89
C VAL A 38 -8.03 -19.73 -12.60
N LEU A 39 -7.33 -18.59 -12.56
CA LEU A 39 -7.73 -17.36 -13.27
C LEU A 39 -7.74 -17.55 -14.79
N LEU A 40 -6.77 -18.27 -15.36
CA LEU A 40 -6.73 -18.59 -16.78
C LEU A 40 -7.84 -19.57 -17.20
N ALA A 41 -8.11 -20.59 -16.38
CA ALA A 41 -9.22 -21.52 -16.61
C ALA A 41 -10.58 -20.81 -16.51
N LEU A 42 -10.74 -19.87 -15.56
CA LEU A 42 -11.92 -19.02 -15.46
C LEU A 42 -12.05 -18.06 -16.64
N HIS A 43 -10.92 -17.54 -17.15
CA HIS A 43 -10.87 -16.67 -18.33
C HIS A 43 -11.28 -17.41 -19.62
N ASP A 44 -10.81 -18.65 -19.81
CA ASP A 44 -11.17 -19.46 -20.97
C ASP A 44 -12.59 -20.06 -20.86
N ALA A 45 -13.03 -20.47 -19.67
CA ALA A 45 -14.42 -20.86 -19.42
C ALA A 45 -15.38 -19.66 -19.55
N GLY A 46 -14.93 -18.47 -19.16
CA GLY A 46 -15.68 -17.21 -19.25
C GLY A 46 -16.06 -16.84 -20.68
N LYS A 47 -15.17 -17.09 -21.66
CA LYS A 47 -15.48 -16.90 -23.10
C LYS A 47 -16.59 -17.81 -23.63
N THR A 48 -16.82 -18.96 -22.99
CA THR A 48 -17.74 -19.99 -23.52
C THR A 48 -19.18 -19.85 -23.02
N SER A 49 -19.43 -19.08 -21.95
CA SER A 49 -20.79 -18.93 -21.43
C SER A 49 -21.29 -17.50 -21.56
N GLY A 50 -22.27 -17.29 -22.44
CA GLY A 50 -22.94 -16.00 -22.57
C GLY A 50 -23.62 -15.52 -21.27
N ALA A 51 -23.85 -16.41 -20.30
CA ALA A 51 -24.38 -16.05 -18.99
C ALA A 51 -23.34 -15.38 -18.09
N PHE A 52 -22.09 -15.86 -18.09
CA PHE A 52 -21.00 -15.25 -17.34
C PHE A 52 -20.61 -13.89 -17.93
N GLU A 53 -20.52 -13.78 -19.26
CA GLU A 53 -20.31 -12.50 -19.94
C GLU A 53 -21.39 -11.47 -19.55
N ARG A 54 -22.66 -11.89 -19.43
CA ARG A 54 -23.73 -11.01 -18.96
C ARG A 54 -23.53 -10.57 -17.51
N GLN A 55 -23.17 -11.48 -16.60
CA GLN A 55 -22.92 -11.16 -15.19
C GLN A 55 -21.68 -10.27 -15.00
N VAL A 56 -20.57 -10.57 -15.66
CA VAL A 56 -19.36 -9.74 -15.62
C VAL A 56 -19.66 -8.37 -16.20
N LYS A 57 -20.38 -8.29 -17.33
CA LYS A 57 -20.81 -7.02 -17.90
C LYS A 57 -21.76 -6.27 -16.97
N GLU A 58 -22.67 -6.94 -16.27
CA GLU A 58 -23.57 -6.33 -15.28
C GLU A 58 -22.81 -5.77 -14.06
N VAL A 59 -21.83 -6.52 -13.55
CA VAL A 59 -20.94 -6.08 -12.46
C VAL A 59 -20.08 -4.90 -12.91
N LEU A 60 -19.47 -4.98 -14.09
CA LEU A 60 -18.68 -3.90 -14.68
C LEU A 60 -19.55 -2.67 -14.96
N MET A 61 -20.77 -2.84 -15.46
CA MET A 61 -21.71 -1.73 -15.71
C MET A 61 -22.20 -1.11 -14.40
N THR A 62 -22.38 -1.89 -13.34
CA THR A 62 -22.72 -1.38 -12.00
C THR A 62 -21.55 -0.62 -11.39
N ARG A 63 -20.32 -1.12 -11.54
CA ARG A 63 -19.09 -0.42 -11.13
C ARG A 63 -18.89 0.86 -11.93
N GLN A 64 -19.09 0.80 -13.24
CA GLN A 64 -19.05 1.95 -14.15
C GLN A 64 -20.14 2.96 -13.81
N LYS A 65 -21.36 2.52 -13.46
CA LYS A 65 -22.46 3.38 -13.02
C LYS A 65 -22.20 4.04 -11.66
N ARG A 66 -21.44 3.41 -10.76
CA ARG A 66 -20.96 4.05 -9.52
C ARG A 66 -19.81 5.01 -9.78
N ALA A 67 -18.90 4.69 -10.69
CA ALA A 67 -17.79 5.56 -11.08
C ALA A 67 -18.24 6.77 -11.90
N ASN A 68 -19.33 6.60 -12.67
CA ASN A 68 -19.93 7.61 -13.55
C ASN A 68 -21.23 8.20 -12.96
N ALA A 69 -21.61 7.79 -11.75
CA ALA A 69 -22.48 8.61 -10.92
C ALA A 69 -21.79 9.97 -10.81
N PRO A 70 -22.50 11.09 -10.93
CA PRO A 70 -21.88 12.39 -10.77
C PRO A 70 -21.13 12.32 -9.44
N ARG A 71 -19.80 12.43 -9.49
CA ARG A 71 -18.98 12.63 -8.28
C ARG A 71 -19.75 13.67 -7.52
N SER A 72 -20.37 13.28 -6.41
CA SER A 72 -21.25 14.20 -5.70
C SER A 72 -20.38 15.41 -5.46
N THR A 73 -20.75 16.54 -6.06
CA THR A 73 -20.18 17.81 -5.66
C THR A 73 -20.42 17.83 -4.17
N SER A 74 -19.36 17.69 -3.39
CA SER A 74 -19.43 17.29 -1.98
C SER A 74 -20.45 18.18 -1.29
N ARG A 75 -21.64 17.62 -1.03
CA ARG A 75 -22.77 18.44 -0.61
C ARG A 75 -22.46 18.87 0.82
N THR A 76 -22.00 20.10 0.98
CA THR A 76 -21.59 20.62 2.27
C THR A 76 -22.82 20.75 3.15
N ARG A 77 -22.79 20.12 4.33
CA ARG A 77 -23.85 20.26 5.33
C ARG A 77 -23.41 21.31 6.35
N LYS A 78 -24.25 22.30 6.60
CA LYS A 78 -24.02 23.25 7.70
C LYS A 78 -24.12 22.50 9.03
N VAL A 79 -23.08 22.60 9.84
CA VAL A 79 -23.02 22.11 11.22
C VAL A 79 -22.78 23.33 12.12
N SER A 80 -23.57 23.48 13.18
CA SER A 80 -23.40 24.56 14.16
C SER A 80 -22.63 24.02 15.36
N ILE A 81 -21.53 24.66 15.72
CA ILE A 81 -20.64 24.28 16.83
C ILE A 81 -20.37 25.53 17.66
N SER A 82 -20.46 25.41 18.99
CA SER A 82 -20.04 26.45 19.92
C SER A 82 -18.53 26.38 20.15
N MET A 83 -17.86 27.52 20.19
CA MET A 83 -16.41 27.62 20.39
C MET A 83 -16.08 28.72 21.41
N PRO A 84 -14.97 28.60 22.16
CA PRO A 84 -14.47 29.67 23.01
C PRO A 84 -14.27 30.96 22.21
N GLU A 85 -14.62 32.11 22.81
CA GLU A 85 -14.53 33.41 22.15
C GLU A 85 -13.10 33.70 21.69
N ASP A 86 -12.12 33.53 22.59
CA ASP A 86 -10.70 33.75 22.32
C ASP A 86 -10.20 32.92 21.14
N LEU A 87 -10.62 31.65 21.04
CA LEU A 87 -10.24 30.77 19.94
C LEU A 87 -10.85 31.26 18.62
N SER A 88 -12.13 31.64 18.63
CA SER A 88 -12.81 32.14 17.45
C SER A 88 -12.19 33.45 16.94
N ALA A 89 -11.76 34.33 17.86
CA ALA A 89 -11.07 35.57 17.57
C ALA A 89 -9.69 35.30 16.97
N ALA A 90 -8.89 34.44 17.62
CA ALA A 90 -7.56 34.06 17.14
C ALA A 90 -7.58 33.46 15.73
N ILE A 91 -8.59 32.64 15.39
CA ILE A 91 -8.73 32.12 14.02
C ILE A 91 -9.08 33.26 13.05
N ARG A 92 -10.02 34.14 13.41
CA ARG A 92 -10.44 35.28 12.57
C ARG A 92 -9.31 36.26 12.28
N GLU A 93 -8.34 36.43 13.18
CA GLU A 93 -7.14 37.25 12.95
C GLU A 93 -6.19 36.61 11.92
N ARG A 94 -6.15 35.27 11.84
CA ARG A 94 -5.27 34.53 10.93
C ARG A 94 -5.86 34.38 9.53
N VAL A 95 -7.17 34.27 9.42
CA VAL A 95 -7.87 33.98 8.15
C VAL A 95 -8.46 35.24 7.52
N ARG A 96 -8.57 35.25 6.19
CA ARG A 96 -9.30 36.32 5.49
C ARG A 96 -10.80 36.32 5.87
N PRO A 97 -11.51 37.45 5.69
CA PRO A 97 -12.97 37.48 5.85
C PRO A 97 -13.64 36.34 5.08
N GLY A 98 -14.46 35.54 5.78
CA GLY A 98 -15.12 34.36 5.20
C GLY A 98 -14.26 33.07 5.14
N GLY A 99 -12.98 33.13 5.50
CA GLY A 99 -12.05 31.98 5.46
C GLY A 99 -12.18 30.99 6.62
N LEU A 100 -13.01 31.29 7.63
CA LEU A 100 -13.16 30.46 8.82
C LEU A 100 -13.61 29.02 8.49
N SER A 101 -14.55 28.85 7.57
CA SER A 101 -15.05 27.51 7.20
C SER A 101 -13.99 26.64 6.54
N SER A 102 -13.18 27.21 5.62
CA SER A 102 -12.08 26.49 4.97
C SER A 102 -11.04 26.08 5.99
N TYR A 103 -10.63 27.03 6.85
CA TYR A 103 -9.64 26.79 7.88
C TYR A 103 -10.06 25.65 8.83
N VAL A 104 -11.30 25.68 9.31
CA VAL A 104 -11.82 24.61 10.18
C VAL A 104 -11.91 23.29 9.44
N THR A 105 -12.36 23.29 8.17
CA THR A 105 -12.45 22.06 7.37
C THR A 105 -11.09 21.41 7.19
N GLU A 106 -10.07 22.19 6.84
CA GLU A 106 -8.70 21.71 6.67
C GLU A 106 -8.08 21.25 7.98
N ALA A 107 -8.30 21.99 9.07
CA ALA A 107 -7.81 21.62 10.40
C ALA A 107 -8.41 20.30 10.88
N VAL A 108 -9.73 20.14 10.74
CA VAL A 108 -10.44 18.91 11.13
C VAL A 108 -10.03 17.74 10.24
N ALA A 109 -9.88 17.96 8.93
CA ALA A 109 -9.42 16.91 8.02
C ALA A 109 -8.01 16.41 8.40
N ARG A 110 -7.07 17.34 8.67
CA ARG A 110 -5.73 16.98 9.14
C ARG A 110 -5.76 16.26 10.48
N GLN A 111 -6.61 16.69 11.41
CA GLN A 111 -6.72 16.02 12.71
C GLN A 111 -7.23 14.59 12.55
N LEU A 112 -8.27 14.38 11.74
CA LEU A 112 -8.79 13.03 11.47
C LEU A 112 -7.75 12.14 10.80
N GLU A 113 -6.92 12.67 9.90
CA GLU A 113 -5.81 11.92 9.32
C GLU A 113 -4.79 11.49 10.37
N LEU A 114 -4.41 12.40 11.28
CA LEU A 114 -3.49 12.09 12.39
C LEU A 114 -4.09 11.07 13.35
N ASP A 115 -5.38 11.18 13.67
CA ASP A 115 -6.08 10.23 14.54
C ASP A 115 -6.08 8.83 13.90
N LEU A 116 -6.36 8.72 12.60
CA LEU A 116 -6.30 7.45 11.87
C LEU A 116 -4.88 6.87 11.79
N LEU A 117 -3.86 7.73 11.68
CA LEU A 117 -2.47 7.29 11.72
C LEU A 117 -2.08 6.78 13.11
N ALA A 118 -2.56 7.42 14.18
CA ALA A 118 -2.36 6.96 15.55
C ALA A 118 -3.03 5.59 15.76
N ASP A 119 -4.30 5.44 15.35
CA ASP A 119 -5.03 4.18 15.43
C ASP A 119 -4.29 3.04 14.69
N LEU A 120 -3.72 3.33 13.51
CA LEU A 120 -2.92 2.38 12.76
C LEU A 120 -1.61 2.04 13.46
N SER A 121 -0.94 3.05 14.03
CA SER A 121 0.30 2.86 14.79
C SER A 121 0.07 1.95 15.98
N ASP A 122 -1.00 2.18 16.75
CA ASP A 122 -1.37 1.38 17.91
C ASP A 122 -1.64 -0.08 17.51
N LEU A 123 -2.36 -0.31 16.39
CA LEU A 123 -2.62 -1.66 15.88
C LEU A 123 -1.32 -2.39 15.51
N LEU A 124 -0.39 -1.71 14.88
CA LEU A 124 0.89 -2.29 14.49
C LEU A 124 1.77 -2.60 15.72
N GLU A 125 1.77 -1.72 16.72
CA GLU A 125 2.48 -1.96 17.97
C GLU A 125 1.88 -3.14 18.76
N ASP A 126 0.55 -3.29 18.77
CA ASP A 126 -0.11 -4.44 19.38
C ASP A 126 0.22 -5.77 18.66
N GLU A 127 0.37 -5.75 17.33
CA GLU A 127 0.64 -6.95 16.54
C GLU A 127 2.13 -7.35 16.53
N TYR A 128 3.04 -6.37 16.45
CA TYR A 128 4.47 -6.60 16.24
C TYR A 128 5.36 -6.16 17.41
N GLY A 129 4.81 -5.45 18.39
CA GLY A 129 5.56 -4.80 19.46
C GLY A 129 6.12 -3.44 19.06
N PRO A 130 6.76 -2.71 20.00
CA PRO A 130 7.35 -1.41 19.73
C PRO A 130 8.50 -1.51 18.71
N VAL A 131 8.67 -0.46 17.91
CA VAL A 131 9.76 -0.38 16.94
C VAL A 131 11.11 -0.36 17.66
N SER A 132 12.03 -1.24 17.27
CA SER A 132 13.37 -1.32 17.87
C SER A 132 14.31 -0.25 17.30
N GLU A 133 15.27 0.18 18.12
CA GLU A 133 16.34 1.11 17.71
C GLU A 133 17.16 0.58 16.53
N GLU A 134 17.35 -0.75 16.44
CA GLU A 134 18.04 -1.38 15.31
C GLU A 134 17.26 -1.23 14.00
N ALA A 135 15.93 -1.42 14.03
CA ALA A 135 15.08 -1.24 12.87
C ALA A 135 15.00 0.24 12.42
N LEU A 136 15.02 1.18 13.37
CA LEU A 136 15.10 2.61 13.07
C LEU A 136 16.42 2.97 12.39
N ALA A 137 17.55 2.49 12.93
CA ALA A 137 18.87 2.73 12.35
C ALA A 137 19.00 2.13 10.93
N GLU A 138 18.41 0.95 10.69
CA GLU A 138 18.33 0.36 9.36
C GLU A 138 17.50 1.22 8.39
N ALA A 139 16.35 1.73 8.84
CA ALA A 139 15.48 2.57 8.02
C ALA A 139 16.13 3.92 7.67
N GLU A 140 16.80 4.58 8.62
CA GLU A 140 17.55 5.81 8.38
C GLU A 140 18.68 5.59 7.37
N ALA A 141 19.44 4.50 7.52
CA ALA A 141 20.49 4.14 6.57
C ALA A 141 19.96 3.85 5.15
N ALA A 142 18.73 3.34 5.04
CA ALA A 142 18.07 3.07 3.77
C ALA A 142 17.54 4.33 3.08
N TRP A 143 17.31 5.43 3.82
CA TRP A 143 16.76 6.67 3.29
C TRP A 143 17.61 7.90 3.67
N PRO A 144 18.81 8.05 3.10
CA PRO A 144 19.79 9.06 3.52
C PRO A 144 19.42 10.51 3.20
N ASP A 145 18.32 10.76 2.48
CA ASP A 145 17.84 12.10 2.12
C ASP A 145 16.83 12.67 3.15
N ALA A 146 16.72 12.06 4.34
CA ALA A 146 15.76 12.46 5.37
C ALA A 146 16.20 13.62 6.29
N ASP A 147 17.38 14.22 6.04
CA ASP A 147 17.95 15.37 6.77
C ASP A 147 17.48 16.74 6.24
#